data_AF-A0A508T800-F1
#
_entry.id   AF-A0A508T800-F1
#
_cell.length_a   1.000
_cell.length_b   1.000
_cell.length_c   1.000
_cell.angle_alpha   90.00
_cell.angle_beta   90.00
_cell.angle_gamma   90.00
#
_symmetry.space_group_name_H-M   'P 1'
#
loop_
_entity.id
_entity.type
_entity.pdbx_description
1 polymer ?
#
loop_
_entity_poly.entity_id
_entity_poly.type
_entity_poly.pdbx_seq_one_letter_code
_entity_poly.pdbx_strand_id
1 'polypeptide(L)'
;MDNRISEIRRQIRALRVSMLEAEAIMRQQVNRDEDCTFVAGDLLKMRGVMSRLVAERRALGDSEPILVNGSTVPRRLAKSVFVRPTRRHLVELRV
;
A
#
# COMPACT_ATOMS: atom_id res chain seq x y z
N MET A 1 28.54 0.60 -13.31
CA MET A 1 27.95 -0.29 -12.29
C MET A 1 28.20 0.37 -10.95
N ASP A 2 27.23 1.16 -10.49
CA ASP A 2 27.35 1.80 -9.18
C ASP A 2 26.86 0.78 -8.15
N ASN A 3 27.80 0.12 -7.46
CA ASN A 3 27.53 -0.92 -6.47
C ASN A 3 26.41 -0.52 -5.48
N ARG A 4 26.34 0.77 -5.15
CA ARG A 4 25.32 1.34 -4.28
C ARG A 4 23.91 1.30 -4.87
N ILE A 5 23.73 1.63 -6.15
CA ILE A 5 22.42 1.56 -6.82
C ILE A 5 21.94 0.10 -6.88
N SER A 6 22.82 -0.84 -7.24
CA SER A 6 22.47 -2.26 -7.26
C SER A 6 22.07 -2.79 -5.89
N GLU A 7 22.77 -2.38 -4.83
CA GLU A 7 22.45 -2.80 -3.47
C GLU A 7 21.11 -2.22 -2.99
N ILE A 8 20.85 -0.93 -3.24
CA ILE A 8 19.53 -0.33 -2.94
C ILE A 8 18.41 -1.05 -3.70
N ARG A 9 18.62 -1.38 -4.98
CA ARG A 9 17.63 -2.13 -5.77
C ARG A 9 17.39 -3.53 -5.18
N ARG A 10 18.44 -4.22 -4.73
CA ARG A 10 18.36 -5.52 -4.06
C ARG A 10 17.58 -5.42 -2.74
N GLN A 11 17.88 -4.42 -1.91
CA GLN A 11 17.17 -4.18 -0.65
C GLN A 11 15.69 -3.86 -0.87
N ILE A 12 15.37 -3.03 -1.87
CA ILE A 12 13.97 -2.74 -2.24
C ILE A 12 13.24 -4.01 -2.67
N ARG A 13 13.87 -4.89 -3.45
CA ARG A 13 13.26 -6.18 -3.87
C ARG A 13 12.98 -7.06 -2.65
N ALA A 14 13.98 -7.25 -1.78
CA ALA A 14 13.84 -8.08 -0.58
C ALA A 14 12.76 -7.52 0.35
N LEU A 15 12.79 -6.22 0.64
CA LEU A 15 11.81 -5.57 1.51
C LEU A 15 10.39 -5.67 0.96
N ARG A 16 10.19 -5.57 -0.37
CA ARG A 16 8.86 -5.76 -0.98
C ARG A 16 8.31 -7.17 -0.75
N VAL A 17 9.14 -8.20 -0.82
CA VAL A 17 8.71 -9.58 -0.54
C VAL A 17 8.23 -9.69 0.91
N SER A 18 9.02 -9.22 1.87
CA SER A 18 8.63 -9.23 3.28
C SER A 18 7.37 -8.40 3.56
N MET A 19 7.21 -7.27 2.88
CA MET A 19 5.99 -6.46 2.99
C MET A 19 4.75 -7.21 2.48
N LEU A 20 4.85 -7.95 1.37
CA LEU A 20 3.73 -8.74 0.82
C LEU A 20 3.35 -9.89 1.77
N GLU A 21 4.34 -10.55 2.37
CA GLU A 21 4.12 -11.60 3.36
C GLU A 21 3.39 -11.05 4.59
N ALA A 22 3.86 -9.92 5.14
CA ALA A 22 3.20 -9.27 6.27
C ALA A 22 1.77 -8.80 5.92
N GLU A 23 1.55 -8.31 4.70
CA GLU A 23 0.20 -7.96 4.24
C GLU A 23 -0.71 -9.20 4.14
N ALA A 24 -0.19 -10.33 3.66
CA ALA A 24 -0.95 -11.57 3.60
C ALA A 24 -1.35 -12.05 5.02
N ILE A 25 -0.42 -11.98 5.98
CA ILE A 25 -0.69 -12.30 7.39
C ILE A 25 -1.75 -11.36 7.96
N MET A 26 -1.60 -10.04 7.75
CA MET A 26 -2.58 -9.05 8.23
C MET A 26 -3.97 -9.31 7.66
N ARG A 27 -4.07 -9.63 6.36
CA ARG A 27 -5.34 -9.99 5.72
C ARG A 27 -5.95 -11.25 6.33
N GLN A 28 -5.14 -12.26 6.67
CA GLN A 28 -5.63 -13.46 7.34
C GLN A 28 -6.17 -13.16 8.74
N GLN A 29 -5.48 -12.33 9.53
CA GLN A 29 -5.93 -11.91 10.86
C GLN A 29 -7.25 -11.13 10.78
N VAL A 30 -7.34 -10.16 9.87
CA VAL A 30 -8.57 -9.40 9.64
C VAL A 30 -9.74 -10.29 9.23
N ASN A 31 -9.51 -11.26 8.33
CA ASN A 31 -10.56 -12.19 7.90
C ASN A 31 -11.05 -13.13 9.01
N ARG A 32 -10.30 -13.26 10.10
CA ARG A 32 -10.64 -14.08 11.27
C ARG A 32 -11.06 -13.23 12.47
N ASP A 33 -11.20 -11.91 12.30
CA ASP A 33 -11.46 -10.95 13.37
C ASP A 33 -10.42 -11.02 14.51
N GLU A 34 -9.17 -11.37 14.19
CA GLU A 34 -8.03 -11.39 15.12
C GLU A 34 -7.37 -10.00 15.24
N ASP A 35 -6.69 -9.74 16.36
CA ASP A 35 -5.91 -8.51 16.53
C ASP A 35 -4.74 -8.46 15.53
N CYS A 36 -4.74 -7.43 14.70
CA CYS A 36 -3.72 -7.20 13.68
C CYS A 36 -2.81 -6.01 13.97
N THR A 37 -2.92 -5.39 15.16
CA THR A 37 -2.20 -4.16 15.52
C THR A 37 -0.68 -4.29 15.38
N PHE A 38 -0.13 -5.44 15.78
CA PHE A 38 1.30 -5.71 15.68
C PHE A 38 1.78 -5.75 14.22
N VAL A 39 1.10 -6.54 13.37
CA VAL A 39 1.47 -6.69 11.96
C VAL A 39 1.26 -5.39 11.19
N ALA A 40 0.20 -4.64 11.51
CA ALA A 40 -0.04 -3.30 10.97
C ALA A 40 1.09 -2.33 11.34
N GLY A 41 1.56 -2.36 12.59
CA GLY A 41 2.69 -1.56 13.06
C GLY A 41 3.99 -1.89 12.30
N ASP A 42 4.28 -3.18 12.10
CA ASP A 42 5.46 -3.60 11.34
C ASP A 42 5.39 -3.23 9.86
N LEU A 43 4.20 -3.30 9.24
CA LEU A 43 3.99 -2.78 7.88
C LEU A 43 4.28 -1.28 7.77
N LEU A 44 3.92 -0.48 8.78
CA LEU A 44 4.24 0.95 8.80
C LEU A 44 5.75 1.19 8.92
N LYS A 45 6.46 0.43 9.76
CA LYS A 45 7.92 0.51 9.86
C LYS A 45 8.58 0.16 8.53
N MET A 46 8.16 -0.95 7.89
CA MET A 46 8.68 -1.37 6.59
C MET A 46 8.41 -0.31 5.50
N ARG A 47 7.23 0.33 5.50
CA ARG A 47 6.94 1.47 4.60
C ARG A 47 7.90 2.64 4.81
N GLY A 48 8.25 2.93 6.06
CA GLY A 48 9.26 3.94 6.38
C GLY A 48 10.63 3.62 5.78
N VAL A 49 11.10 2.38 5.94
CA VAL A 49 12.36 1.91 5.34
C VAL A 49 12.30 1.99 3.81
N MET A 50 11.22 1.52 3.20
CA MET A 50 11.00 1.58 1.76
C MET A 50 11.08 3.02 1.23
N SER A 51 10.44 3.96 1.93
CA SER A 51 10.45 5.38 1.54
C SER A 51 11.87 5.95 1.53
N ARG A 52 12.70 5.59 2.51
CA ARG A 52 14.11 6.04 2.59
C ARG A 52 14.94 5.46 1.44
N LEU A 53 14.82 4.16 1.18
CA LEU A 53 15.52 3.51 0.08
C LEU A 53 15.13 4.09 -1.30
N VAL A 54 13.84 4.38 -1.51
CA VAL A 54 13.37 5.01 -2.75
C VAL A 54 13.89 6.44 -2.90
N ALA A 55 13.93 7.22 -1.81
CA ALA A 55 14.48 8.57 -1.82
C ALA A 55 15.98 8.55 -2.17
N GLU A 56 16.75 7.65 -1.55
CA GLU A 56 18.18 7.48 -1.84
C GLU A 56 18.40 7.04 -3.29
N ARG A 57 17.63 6.06 -3.78
CA ARG A 57 17.68 5.61 -5.17
C ARG A 57 17.46 6.75 -6.15
N ARG A 58 16.47 7.61 -5.89
CA ARG A 58 16.17 8.80 -6.71
C ARG A 58 17.29 9.83 -6.66
N ALA A 59 17.91 10.04 -5.49
CA ALA A 59 19.04 10.95 -5.35
C ALA A 59 20.27 10.48 -6.14
N LEU A 60 20.41 9.16 -6.35
CA LEU A 60 21.43 8.55 -7.20
C LEU A 60 21.06 8.54 -8.69
N GLY A 61 19.92 9.11 -9.07
CA GLY A 61 19.46 9.18 -10.46
C GLY A 61 18.77 7.92 -10.99
N ASP A 62 18.62 6.86 -10.20
CA ASP A 62 17.94 5.63 -10.64
C ASP A 62 16.41 5.76 -10.54
N SER A 63 15.83 6.04 -11.71
CA SER A 63 14.39 6.17 -11.93
C SER A 63 13.76 4.94 -12.57
N GLU A 64 14.55 3.92 -12.91
CA GLU A 64 14.04 2.73 -13.60
C GLU A 64 13.11 1.91 -12.67
N PRO A 65 12.01 1.36 -13.20
CA PRO A 65 11.13 0.51 -12.41
C PRO A 65 11.87 -0.72 -11.86
N ILE A 66 11.68 -0.98 -10.57
CA ILE A 66 12.07 -2.26 -9.95
C ILE A 66 10.90 -3.22 -10.11
N LEU A 67 11.01 -4.15 -11.05
CA LEU A 67 10.04 -5.21 -11.27
C LEU A 67 10.25 -6.32 -10.25
N VAL A 68 9.25 -6.59 -9.41
CA VAL A 68 9.25 -7.77 -8.52
C VAL A 68 8.25 -8.75 -9.13
N ASN A 69 8.68 -9.97 -9.42
CA ASN A 69 7.81 -11.04 -9.91
C ASN A 69 6.86 -11.44 -8.79
N GLY A 70 5.75 -10.71 -8.65
CA GLY A 70 4.79 -10.87 -7.57
C GLY A 70 3.63 -9.93 -7.80
N SER A 71 2.63 -10.44 -8.52
CA SER A 71 1.26 -9.93 -8.61
C SER A 71 1.12 -8.40 -8.57
N THR A 72 1.29 -7.77 -9.74
CA THR A 72 0.46 -6.61 -10.06
C THR A 72 -1.00 -7.08 -10.07
N VAL A 73 -1.64 -7.18 -8.90
CA VAL A 73 -3.10 -7.20 -8.87
C VAL A 73 -3.49 -5.84 -9.44
N PRO A 74 -4.10 -5.76 -10.63
CA PRO A 74 -4.53 -4.48 -11.16
C PRO A 74 -5.43 -3.86 -10.09
N ARG A 75 -5.05 -2.67 -9.62
CA ARG A 75 -5.87 -1.87 -8.71
C ARG A 75 -7.20 -1.72 -9.42
N ARG A 76 -8.21 -2.50 -9.02
CA ARG A 76 -9.59 -2.26 -9.44
C ARG A 76 -9.85 -0.83 -8.98
N LEU A 77 -9.90 0.11 -9.93
CA LEU A 77 -10.41 1.45 -9.69
C LEU A 77 -11.79 1.23 -9.09
N ALA A 78 -11.89 1.37 -7.76
CA ALA A 78 -13.18 1.40 -7.10
C ALA A 78 -13.89 2.57 -7.76
N LYS A 79 -14.91 2.27 -8.60
CA LYS A 79 -15.78 3.31 -9.13
C LYS A 79 -16.31 4.04 -7.92
N SER A 80 -15.94 5.30 -7.73
CA SER A 80 -16.52 6.12 -6.69
C SER A 80 -18.02 6.16 -6.95
N VAL A 81 -18.79 5.37 -6.22
CA VAL A 81 -20.25 5.44 -6.27
C VAL A 81 -20.60 6.69 -5.47
N PHE A 82 -20.49 7.84 -6.14
CA PHE A 82 -20.96 9.10 -5.60
C PHE A 82 -22.50 9.06 -5.68
N VAL A 83 -23.12 8.49 -4.65
CA VAL A 83 -24.58 8.53 -4.50
C VAL A 83 -24.94 9.98 -4.18
N ARG A 84 -25.50 10.69 -5.17
CA ARG A 84 -26.07 12.03 -4.94
C ARG A 84 -27.16 11.90 -3.88
N PRO A 85 -27.14 12.69 -2.78
CA PRO A 85 -28.25 12.68 -1.84
C PRO A 85 -29.48 13.25 -2.53
N THR A 86 -30.51 12.43 -2.70
CA THR A 86 -31.84 12.86 -3.15
C THR A 86 -32.40 13.82 -2.11
N ARG A 87 -32.69 15.07 -2.52
CA ARG A 87 -33.35 16.06 -1.66
C ARG A 87 -34.66 15.46 -1.13
N ARG A 88 -34.72 15.20 0.17
CA ARG A 88 -36.00 14.92 0.85
C ARG A 88 -36.79 16.24 0.83
N HIS A 89 -37.86 16.30 0.05
CA HIS A 89 -38.85 17.37 0.19
C HIS A 89 -39.55 17.18 1.53
N LEU A 90 -39.43 18.19 2.41
CA LEU A 90 -40.26 18.29 3.61
C LEU A 90 -41.68 18.54 3.14
N VAL A 91 -42.57 17.58 3.41
CA VAL A 91 -44.01 17.78 3.26
C VAL A 91 -44.44 18.63 4.46
N GLU A 92 -44.84 19.88 4.20
CA GLU A 92 -45.52 20.72 5.20
C GLU A 92 -46.85 20.05 5.58
N LEU A 93 -46.91 19.54 6.80
CA LEU A 93 -48.17 19.18 7.45
C LEU A 93 -48.86 20.48 7.86
N ARG A 94 -49.89 20.88 7.10
CA ARG A 94 -50.82 21.94 7.49
C ARG A 94 -51.76 21.39 8.56
N VAL A 95 -51.78 22.07 9.71
CA VAL A 95 -52.77 21.93 10.80
C VAL A 95 -54.09 22.54 10.37
#